data_AF-A0A4P0YC30-F1
#
_entry.id   AF-A0A4P0YC30-F1
#
_cell.length_a   1.000
_cell.length_b   1.000
_cell.length_c   1.000
_cell.angle_alpha   90.00
_cell.angle_beta   90.00
_cell.angle_gamma   90.00
#
_symmetry.space_group_name_H-M   'P 1'
#
loop_
_entity.id
_entity.type
_entity.pdbx_description
1 polymer ?
#
loop_
_entity_poly.entity_id
_entity_poly.type
_entity_poly.pdbx_seq_one_letter_code
_entity_poly.pdbx_strand_id
1 'polypeptide(L)'
;MDQKQIEDIVRSVMASMGQPQSQPQAPAASTPACHAACASEAVVESCTLDLGSAEAKAWIGVQHPHRAEVLTELKRSTAARVCTGRAGPRPRTQALLRFLADHSRSKDTVLKEVPEAWVKAQGLLEVRSEISDKNLT
;
A
#
# COMPACT_ATOMS: atom_id res chain seq x y z
N MET A 1 36.34 36.28 10.19
CA MET A 1 35.20 36.16 11.12
C MET A 1 35.77 35.92 12.50
N ASP A 2 35.32 36.69 13.49
CA ASP A 2 35.84 36.64 14.85
C ASP A 2 35.30 35.39 15.57
N GLN A 3 36.15 34.68 16.32
CA GLN A 3 35.81 33.41 16.95
C GLN A 3 34.65 33.55 17.96
N LYS A 4 34.56 34.73 18.59
CA LYS A 4 33.46 35.08 19.50
C LYS A 4 32.10 35.13 18.79
N GLN A 5 32.06 35.62 17.56
CA GLN A 5 30.83 35.71 16.78
C GLN A 5 30.28 34.32 16.41
N ILE A 6 31.17 33.34 16.20
CA ILE A 6 30.77 31.97 15.89
C ILE A 6 30.15 31.30 17.13
N GLU A 7 30.76 31.50 18.30
CA GLU A 7 30.26 30.94 19.57
C GLU A 7 28.89 31.51 19.97
N ASP A 8 28.67 32.81 19.75
CA ASP A 8 27.39 33.46 20.04
C ASP A 8 26.26 32.93 19.13
N ILE A 9 26.55 32.70 17.85
CA ILE A 9 25.58 32.12 16.90
C ILE A 9 25.23 30.68 17.30
N VAL A 10 26.22 29.86 17.63
CA VAL A 10 25.97 28.46 18.05
C VAL A 10 25.14 28.41 19.33
N ARG A 11 25.43 29.30 20.30
CA ARG A 11 24.66 29.41 21.54
C ARG A 11 23.21 29.82 21.29
N SER A 12 22.99 30.76 20.37
CA SER A 12 21.64 31.19 19.96
C SER A 12 20.84 30.07 19.28
N VAL A 13 21.48 29.28 18.42
CA VAL A 13 20.85 28.16 17.72
C VAL A 13 20.48 27.04 18.70
N MET A 14 21.38 26.70 19.63
CA MET A 14 21.08 25.68 20.65
C MET A 14 19.94 26.10 21.59
N ALA A 15 19.85 27.39 21.94
CA ALA A 15 18.72 27.90 22.73
C ALA A 15 17.39 27.83 21.96
N SER A 16 17.42 28.00 20.64
CA SER A 16 16.24 27.97 19.77
C SER A 16 15.73 26.54 19.51
N MET A 17 16.57 25.52 19.62
CA MET A 17 16.18 24.12 19.43
C MET A 17 15.47 23.50 20.65
N GLY A 18 15.51 24.17 21.81
CA GLY A 18 14.92 23.68 23.07
C GLY A 18 13.56 24.28 23.43
N GLN A 19 12.99 25.17 22.60
CA GLN A 19 11.67 25.76 22.86
C GLN A 19 10.57 25.08 22.03
N PRO A 20 9.47 24.59 22.65
CA PRO A 20 8.29 24.22 21.90
C PRO A 20 7.69 25.49 21.30
N GLN A 21 7.75 25.61 19.96
CA GLN A 21 7.09 26.69 19.24
C GLN A 21 5.57 26.59 19.42
N SER A 22 5.01 27.45 20.25
CA SER A 22 3.59 27.76 20.30
C SER A 22 3.25 28.72 19.16
N GLN A 23 2.69 28.20 18.07
CA GLN A 23 2.10 29.03 17.01
C GLN A 23 0.69 29.52 17.42
N PRO A 24 0.36 30.80 17.14
CA PRO A 24 -1.00 31.33 17.26
C PRO A 24 -1.98 30.71 16.25
N GLN A 25 -3.20 30.55 16.72
CA GLN A 25 -4.34 29.84 16.15
C GLN A 25 -4.99 30.59 14.96
N ALA A 26 -5.30 29.89 13.88
CA ALA A 26 -6.21 30.35 12.81
C ALA A 26 -7.63 29.78 13.03
N PRO A 27 -8.71 30.52 12.69
CA PRO A 27 -10.07 30.19 13.11
C PRO A 27 -10.62 28.96 12.38
N ALA A 28 -11.04 27.96 13.15
CA ALA A 28 -11.69 26.75 12.65
C ALA A 28 -13.18 27.01 12.40
N ALA A 29 -13.61 26.76 11.16
CA ALA A 29 -15.02 26.62 10.80
C ALA A 29 -15.60 25.39 11.53
N SER A 30 -16.72 25.60 12.21
CA SER A 30 -17.46 24.61 12.97
C SER A 30 -18.14 23.59 12.04
N THR A 31 -17.69 22.33 12.11
CA THR A 31 -18.49 21.17 11.71
C THR A 31 -18.55 20.20 12.90
N PRO A 32 -19.75 19.78 13.36
CA PRO A 32 -19.87 18.89 14.49
C PRO A 32 -19.70 17.44 13.99
N ALA A 33 -18.63 16.79 14.39
CA ALA A 33 -18.50 15.34 14.25
C ALA A 33 -17.86 14.75 15.51
N CYS A 34 -18.73 14.18 16.35
CA CYS A 34 -18.51 13.07 17.27
C CYS A 34 -17.06 12.75 17.69
N HIS A 35 -16.54 13.47 18.69
CA HIS A 35 -15.45 12.96 19.53
C HIS A 35 -16.05 12.22 20.72
N ALA A 36 -16.29 10.93 20.55
CA ALA A 36 -16.41 9.98 21.65
C ALA A 36 -15.39 8.85 21.42
N ALA A 37 -14.32 8.91 22.20
CA ALA A 37 -13.37 7.84 22.51
C ALA A 37 -12.71 7.09 21.33
N CYS A 38 -11.51 7.51 20.94
CA CYS A 38 -10.49 6.62 20.37
C CYS A 38 -9.09 7.16 20.77
N ALA A 39 -8.82 7.17 22.08
CA ALA A 39 -7.45 6.98 22.54
C ALA A 39 -7.32 5.48 22.81
N SER A 40 -7.04 4.72 21.76
CA SER A 40 -6.49 3.37 21.90
C SER A 40 -5.07 3.43 21.40
N GLU A 41 -4.18 2.91 22.23
CA GLU A 41 -2.77 2.69 21.98
C GLU A 41 -2.54 2.19 20.56
N ALA A 42 -1.42 2.61 19.95
CA ALA A 42 -0.92 2.00 18.74
C ALA A 42 -0.48 0.56 19.06
N VAL A 43 -1.47 -0.32 19.23
CA VAL A 43 -1.30 -1.74 19.02
C VAL A 43 -0.88 -1.84 17.57
N VAL A 44 0.34 -2.30 17.36
CA VAL A 44 0.80 -2.81 16.07
C VAL A 44 -0.10 -4.01 15.79
N GLU A 45 -1.30 -3.74 15.28
CA GLU A 45 -2.32 -4.74 15.04
C GLU A 45 -1.80 -5.56 13.87
N SER A 46 -1.20 -6.68 14.24
CA SER A 46 -0.72 -7.77 13.41
C SER A 46 -1.40 -7.79 12.05
N CYS A 47 -0.61 -7.76 10.97
CA CYS A 47 -1.04 -8.15 9.63
C CYS A 47 -1.50 -9.62 9.67
N THR A 48 -2.69 -9.89 10.19
CA THR A 48 -3.17 -11.26 10.42
C THR A 48 -3.44 -12.02 9.12
N LEU A 49 -3.60 -11.31 7.99
CA LEU A 49 -3.82 -11.92 6.68
C LEU A 49 -2.94 -11.28 5.60
N ASP A 50 -2.07 -12.08 4.99
CA ASP A 50 -1.35 -11.71 3.76
C ASP A 50 -2.31 -11.73 2.55
N LEU A 51 -2.46 -10.60 1.89
CA LEU A 51 -3.35 -10.44 0.72
C LEU A 51 -2.88 -11.23 -0.51
N GLY A 52 -1.60 -11.57 -0.61
CA GLY A 52 -1.03 -12.40 -1.69
C GLY A 52 -1.20 -13.91 -1.48
N SER A 53 -1.59 -14.32 -0.26
CA SER A 53 -1.69 -15.71 0.16
C SER A 53 -2.77 -16.51 -0.58
N ALA A 54 -2.66 -17.83 -0.53
CA ALA A 54 -3.69 -18.74 -1.03
C ALA A 54 -5.03 -18.60 -0.27
N GLU A 55 -4.96 -18.32 1.04
CA GLU A 55 -6.12 -18.08 1.88
C GLU A 55 -6.90 -16.83 1.44
N ALA A 56 -6.21 -15.70 1.26
CA ALA A 56 -6.82 -14.49 0.72
C ALA A 56 -7.36 -14.68 -0.70
N LYS A 57 -6.75 -15.60 -1.48
CA LYS A 57 -7.22 -15.99 -2.81
C LYS A 57 -8.53 -16.75 -2.78
N ALA A 58 -8.66 -17.70 -1.85
CA ALA A 58 -9.82 -18.58 -1.68
C ALA A 58 -10.97 -17.97 -0.85
N TRP A 59 -10.75 -16.82 -0.21
CA TRP A 59 -11.75 -16.17 0.64
C TRP A 59 -13.11 -15.95 -0.06
N ILE A 60 -14.20 -16.29 0.67
CA ILE A 60 -15.59 -16.12 0.27
C ILE A 60 -16.24 -15.08 1.18
N GLY A 61 -16.79 -14.04 0.57
CA GLY A 61 -17.33 -12.87 1.28
C GLY A 61 -18.84 -12.68 1.15
N VAL A 62 -19.58 -13.62 0.57
CA VAL A 62 -21.05 -13.52 0.45
C VAL A 62 -21.68 -13.68 1.84
N GLN A 63 -22.43 -12.68 2.28
CA GLN A 63 -23.20 -12.74 3.53
C GLN A 63 -24.55 -13.43 3.27
N HIS A 64 -24.98 -14.29 4.20
CA HIS A 64 -26.22 -15.08 4.11
C HIS A 64 -26.40 -15.80 2.75
N PRO A 65 -25.45 -16.67 2.36
CA PRO A 65 -25.55 -17.40 1.10
C PRO A 65 -26.73 -18.37 1.14
N HIS A 66 -27.46 -18.50 0.03
CA HIS A 66 -28.50 -19.52 -0.11
C HIS A 66 -27.92 -20.93 0.06
N ARG A 67 -26.72 -21.17 -0.49
CA ARG A 67 -25.98 -22.43 -0.42
C ARG A 67 -24.47 -22.17 -0.36
N ALA A 68 -23.87 -22.31 0.82
CA ALA A 68 -22.46 -21.98 1.04
C ALA A 68 -21.50 -22.95 0.35
N GLU A 69 -21.86 -24.24 0.30
CA GLU A 69 -21.08 -25.31 -0.30
C GLU A 69 -20.87 -25.10 -1.81
N VAL A 70 -21.90 -24.59 -2.50
CA VAL A 70 -21.83 -24.27 -3.94
C VAL A 70 -20.87 -23.11 -4.19
N LEU A 71 -20.84 -22.11 -3.31
CA LEU A 71 -19.91 -20.98 -3.46
C LEU A 71 -18.45 -21.40 -3.33
N THR A 72 -18.17 -22.38 -2.47
CA THR A 72 -16.83 -22.97 -2.33
C THR A 72 -16.40 -23.66 -3.62
N GLU A 73 -17.30 -24.43 -4.24
CA GLU A 73 -16.99 -25.09 -5.50
C GLU A 73 -16.84 -24.10 -6.65
N LEU A 74 -17.75 -23.12 -6.77
CA LEU A 74 -17.64 -22.04 -7.75
C LEU A 74 -16.34 -21.24 -7.59
N LYS A 75 -15.88 -21.07 -6.34
CA LYS A 75 -14.62 -20.38 -6.06
C LYS A 75 -13.42 -21.20 -6.50
N ARG A 76 -13.49 -22.53 -6.35
CA ARG A 76 -12.43 -23.46 -6.77
C ARG A 76 -12.39 -23.64 -8.29
N SER A 77 -13.53 -23.57 -8.97
CA SER A 77 -13.66 -23.83 -10.40
C SER A 77 -13.07 -22.73 -11.29
N THR A 78 -12.72 -21.56 -10.75
CA THR A 78 -12.17 -20.45 -11.53
C THR A 78 -11.15 -19.63 -10.76
N ALA A 79 -10.14 -19.11 -11.47
CA ALA A 79 -9.21 -18.11 -10.94
C ALA A 79 -9.82 -16.70 -10.87
N ALA A 80 -10.98 -16.48 -11.49
CA ALA A 80 -11.67 -15.20 -11.47
C ALA A 80 -12.09 -14.78 -10.05
N ARG A 81 -12.29 -13.47 -9.85
CA ARG A 81 -12.64 -12.90 -8.54
C ARG A 81 -14.14 -13.04 -8.21
N VAL A 82 -14.66 -14.27 -8.24
CA VAL A 82 -16.04 -14.59 -7.87
C VAL A 82 -16.19 -14.81 -6.36
N CYS A 83 -17.44 -14.85 -5.88
CA CYS A 83 -17.84 -15.17 -4.50
C CYS A 83 -17.31 -14.21 -3.41
N THR A 84 -16.87 -13.00 -3.76
CA THR A 84 -16.34 -12.01 -2.80
C THR A 84 -17.43 -11.23 -2.05
N GLY A 85 -18.70 -11.39 -2.44
CA GLY A 85 -19.82 -10.65 -1.89
C GLY A 85 -19.81 -9.16 -2.22
N ARG A 86 -20.61 -8.39 -1.45
CA ARG A 86 -20.83 -6.95 -1.66
C ARG A 86 -21.13 -6.24 -0.34
N ALA A 87 -20.90 -4.94 -0.29
CA ALA A 87 -21.43 -4.01 0.70
C ALA A 87 -22.33 -3.01 -0.03
N GLY A 88 -23.66 -3.20 0.04
CA GLY A 88 -24.60 -2.51 -0.85
C GLY A 88 -24.32 -2.88 -2.32
N PRO A 89 -24.13 -1.89 -3.23
CA PRO A 89 -23.68 -2.12 -4.61
C PRO A 89 -22.15 -2.14 -4.79
N ARG A 90 -21.37 -1.95 -3.71
CA ARG A 90 -19.90 -1.82 -3.77
C ARG A 90 -19.19 -3.13 -3.40
N PRO A 91 -17.93 -3.33 -3.83
CA PRO A 91 -17.12 -4.46 -3.39
C PRO A 91 -16.89 -4.42 -1.88
N ARG A 92 -16.67 -5.60 -1.26
CA ARG A 92 -16.24 -5.67 0.14
C ARG A 92 -14.78 -5.22 0.29
N THR A 93 -14.44 -4.69 1.47
CA THR A 93 -13.12 -4.11 1.77
C THR A 93 -11.97 -5.06 1.46
N GLN A 94 -12.02 -6.31 1.94
CA GLN A 94 -10.96 -7.30 1.69
C GLN A 94 -10.77 -7.59 0.19
N ALA A 95 -11.86 -7.65 -0.57
CA ALA A 95 -11.79 -7.86 -2.02
C ALA A 95 -11.13 -6.68 -2.74
N LEU A 96 -11.46 -5.44 -2.31
CA LEU A 96 -10.85 -4.23 -2.83
C LEU A 96 -9.37 -4.12 -2.44
N LEU A 97 -9.00 -4.40 -1.19
CA LEU A 97 -7.61 -4.39 -0.72
C LEU A 97 -6.76 -5.40 -1.49
N ARG A 98 -7.25 -6.63 -1.67
CA ARG A 98 -6.56 -7.62 -2.49
C ARG A 98 -6.45 -7.18 -3.95
N PHE A 99 -7.48 -6.54 -4.50
CA PHE A 99 -7.41 -5.99 -5.86
C PHE A 99 -6.29 -4.95 -5.99
N LEU A 100 -6.16 -4.04 -5.01
CA LEU A 100 -5.10 -3.02 -4.99
C LEU A 100 -3.70 -3.65 -4.81
N ALA A 101 -3.58 -4.65 -3.94
CA ALA A 101 -2.32 -5.37 -3.73
C ALA A 101 -1.87 -6.13 -4.98
N ASP A 102 -2.81 -6.78 -5.69
CA ASP A 102 -2.51 -7.43 -6.95
C ASP A 102 -2.17 -6.40 -8.05
N HIS A 103 -2.84 -5.23 -8.03
CA HIS A 103 -2.56 -4.16 -8.97
C HIS A 103 -1.17 -3.55 -8.80
N SER A 104 -0.75 -3.27 -7.56
CA SER A 104 0.59 -2.72 -7.30
C SER A 104 1.68 -3.68 -7.78
N ARG A 105 1.56 -4.98 -7.44
CA ARG A 105 2.48 -6.00 -7.95
C ARG A 105 2.44 -6.12 -9.47
N SER A 106 1.27 -5.99 -10.09
CA SER A 106 1.15 -6.00 -11.55
C SER A 106 1.89 -4.82 -12.19
N LYS A 107 1.87 -3.63 -11.59
CA LYS A 107 2.61 -2.47 -12.11
C LYS A 107 4.11 -2.72 -12.12
N ASP A 108 4.68 -3.31 -11.08
CA ASP A 108 6.11 -3.62 -11.00
C ASP A 108 6.56 -4.59 -12.11
N THR A 109 5.71 -5.54 -12.47
CA THR A 109 6.05 -6.52 -13.52
C THR A 109 6.15 -5.90 -14.93
N VAL A 110 5.54 -4.75 -15.18
CA VAL A 110 5.58 -4.09 -16.48
C VAL A 110 6.99 -3.61 -16.79
N LEU A 111 7.67 -2.99 -15.83
CA LEU A 111 9.00 -2.40 -16.03
C LEU A 111 10.14 -3.39 -15.79
N LYS A 112 9.86 -4.57 -15.21
CA LYS A 112 10.89 -5.58 -14.98
C LYS A 112 11.46 -6.13 -16.30
N GLU A 113 12.78 -6.24 -16.36
CA GLU A 113 13.52 -6.80 -17.51
C GLU A 113 14.21 -8.12 -17.14
N VAL A 114 14.51 -8.92 -18.17
CA VAL A 114 15.27 -10.18 -18.01
C VAL A 114 16.76 -9.83 -18.03
N PRO A 115 17.56 -10.26 -17.05
CA PRO A 115 19.00 -9.99 -17.05
C PRO A 115 19.70 -10.66 -18.24
N GLU A 116 20.58 -9.93 -18.94
CA GLU A 116 21.35 -10.48 -20.08
C GLU A 116 22.15 -11.74 -19.70
N ALA A 117 22.69 -11.78 -18.48
CA ALA A 117 23.44 -12.93 -17.97
C ALA A 117 22.58 -14.21 -17.95
N TRP A 118 21.29 -14.09 -17.66
CA TRP A 118 20.37 -15.22 -17.70
C TRP A 118 20.14 -15.70 -19.13
N VAL A 119 19.97 -14.78 -20.09
CA VAL A 119 19.80 -15.09 -21.52
C VAL A 119 21.03 -15.81 -22.07
N LYS A 120 22.23 -15.29 -21.76
CA LYS A 120 23.52 -15.89 -22.13
C LYS A 120 23.68 -17.30 -21.53
N ALA A 121 23.28 -17.50 -20.28
CA ALA A 121 23.31 -18.81 -19.63
C ALA A 121 22.36 -19.83 -20.28
N GLN A 122 21.29 -19.39 -20.94
CA GLN A 122 20.42 -20.26 -21.74
C GLN A 122 20.99 -20.58 -23.13
N GLY A 123 22.15 -20.03 -23.51
CA GLY A 123 22.76 -20.21 -24.83
C GLY A 123 22.00 -19.52 -25.96
N LEU A 124 21.18 -18.52 -25.65
CA LEU A 124 20.40 -17.76 -26.64
C LEU A 124 21.18 -16.55 -27.13
N LEU A 125 21.06 -16.27 -28.43
CA LEU A 125 21.56 -15.02 -29.03
C LEU A 125 20.61 -13.88 -28.67
N GLU A 126 21.12 -12.87 -27.96
CA GLU A 126 20.36 -11.66 -27.61
C GLU A 126 20.45 -10.64 -28.75
N VAL A 127 19.30 -10.18 -29.24
CA VAL A 127 19.17 -9.12 -30.26
C VAL A 127 18.23 -8.04 -29.75
N ARG A 128 18.38 -6.83 -30.27
CA ARG A 128 17.68 -5.64 -29.78
C ARG A 128 17.00 -4.89 -30.93
N SER A 129 15.79 -4.39 -30.69
CA SER A 129 15.11 -3.42 -31.57
C SER A 129 15.78 -2.04 -31.52
N GLU A 130 15.27 -1.07 -32.29
CA GLU A 130 15.72 0.33 -32.23
C GLU A 130 15.52 0.99 -30.85
N ILE A 131 14.61 0.45 -30.02
CA ILE A 131 14.26 1.04 -28.72
C ILE A 131 15.36 0.88 -27.65
N SER A 132 15.63 2.04 -27.04
CA SER A 132 16.54 2.44 -25.94
C SER A 132 16.40 1.83 -24.55
N ASP A 133 15.16 1.65 -24.17
CA ASP A 133 14.77 1.46 -22.78
C ASP A 133 13.26 1.28 -22.75
N LYS A 134 12.75 0.80 -21.63
CA LYS A 134 11.33 0.48 -21.49
C LYS A 134 10.41 1.69 -21.28
N ASN A 135 10.97 2.89 -21.07
CA ASN A 135 10.21 4.11 -20.83
C ASN A 135 9.99 4.93 -22.11
N LEU A 136 10.79 4.71 -23.15
CA LEU A 136 10.64 5.33 -24.45
C LEU A 136 9.39 4.78 -25.16
N THR A 137 8.24 5.40 -24.89
CA THR A 137 7.02 5.36 -25.71
C THR A 137 6.91 6.60 -26.58
#